data_AF-A0A1X0P4X6-F1
#
_entry.id   AF-A0A1X0P4X6-F1
#
_cell.length_a   1.000
_cell.length_b   1.000
_cell.length_c   1.000
_cell.angle_alpha   90.00
_cell.angle_beta   90.00
_cell.angle_gamma   90.00
#
_symmetry.space_group_name_H-M   'P 1'
#
loop_
_entity.id
_entity.type
_entity.pdbx_description
1 polymer ?
#
loop_
_entity_poly.entity_id
_entity_poly.type
_entity_poly.pdbx_seq_one_letter_code
_entity_poly.pdbx_strand_id
1 'polypeptide(L)'
;MFVQLRGVVYLLVLLHCCVCVVHATDEEDADGNIKATANMLNASLRQADALYAEGKGCLKMLEEEMQMCRENSLNAGNAAKKADETVASMKVKKEELMKGNGRADEFKALLKVAGDALRLTKKAVDNASIFLQTTRQTKKACIIAFDNMKPEAEKLNISFPFFSEALSSMRETDEKKERLVLVERSRERYDALYKLMESLGKALLEVYEVRSTTKEKAIDAKRGMLEARKDLEKIVTELKEESAKKRETDENPLKEVAEASTEEMGKVNVVVKVADPGVPIAQTIQGVRDELKKRKNEEASLIETQWAAAENAVREKIERESLAREKAREAEERARMEREKRAEEEAKRAKEERERKAKEEKKKTEEEKAKQELERKAKEEAAKQAAQKAKKKKDGSSRPALVHGALLLILLLIFLGCTLVC
;
A
#
# COMPACT_ATOMS: atom_id res chain seq x y z
N MET A 1 56.30 -20.10 36.29
CA MET A 1 55.30 -19.99 35.21
C MET A 1 53.85 -20.22 35.66
N PHE A 2 53.57 -21.01 36.71
CA PHE A 2 52.19 -21.25 37.17
C PHE A 2 51.45 -20.05 37.80
N VAL A 3 52.17 -19.03 38.28
CA VAL A 3 51.54 -17.82 38.87
C VAL A 3 50.99 -16.88 37.80
N GLN A 4 51.59 -16.83 36.61
CA GLN A 4 51.12 -15.99 35.49
C GLN A 4 49.86 -16.58 34.81
N LEU A 5 49.72 -17.91 34.77
CA LEU A 5 48.51 -18.56 34.23
C LEU A 5 47.27 -18.32 35.11
N ARG A 6 47.43 -18.17 36.44
CA ARG A 6 46.30 -17.93 37.33
C ARG A 6 45.61 -16.58 37.07
N GLY A 7 46.36 -15.53 36.76
CA GLY A 7 45.79 -14.21 36.45
C GLY A 7 44.92 -14.21 35.18
N VAL A 8 45.32 -14.97 34.15
CA VAL A 8 44.57 -15.08 32.89
C VAL A 8 43.27 -15.87 33.08
N VAL A 9 43.28 -16.91 33.92
CA VAL A 9 42.06 -17.68 34.23
C VAL A 9 41.03 -16.83 34.95
N TYR A 10 41.43 -16.00 35.93
CA TYR A 10 40.49 -15.09 36.60
C TYR A 10 39.89 -14.06 35.64
N LEU A 11 40.67 -13.53 34.70
CA LEU A 11 40.20 -12.63 33.66
C LEU A 11 39.22 -13.30 32.71
N LEU A 12 39.49 -14.53 32.27
CA LEU A 12 38.57 -15.30 31.42
C LEU A 12 37.28 -15.66 32.16
N VAL A 13 37.36 -16.01 33.44
CA VAL A 13 36.16 -16.28 34.27
C VAL A 13 35.37 -15.00 34.49
N LEU A 14 36.00 -13.86 34.75
CA LEU A 14 35.32 -12.56 34.84
C LEU A 14 34.69 -12.15 33.51
N LEU A 15 35.39 -12.35 32.39
CA LEU A 15 34.87 -12.02 31.06
C LEU A 15 33.71 -12.94 30.68
N HIS A 16 33.79 -14.23 31.00
CA HIS A 16 32.68 -15.16 30.84
C HIS A 16 31.50 -14.79 31.75
N CYS A 17 31.76 -14.41 33.01
CA CYS A 17 30.72 -13.96 33.94
C CYS A 17 30.08 -12.65 33.46
N CYS A 18 30.85 -11.70 32.92
CA CYS A 18 30.31 -10.48 32.31
C CYS A 18 29.46 -10.77 31.06
N VAL A 19 29.90 -11.70 30.20
CA VAL A 19 29.11 -12.12 29.02
C VAL A 19 27.82 -12.83 29.46
N CYS A 20 27.89 -13.69 30.47
CA CYS A 20 26.73 -14.38 31.04
C CYS A 20 25.75 -13.42 31.74
N VAL A 21 26.25 -12.40 32.47
CA VAL A 21 25.40 -11.39 33.13
C VAL A 21 24.71 -10.49 32.10
N VAL A 22 25.39 -10.13 31.00
CA VAL A 22 24.77 -9.38 29.89
C VAL A 22 23.69 -10.22 29.20
N HIS A 23 23.91 -11.52 28.98
CA HIS A 23 22.88 -12.41 28.40
C HIS A 23 21.73 -12.71 29.38
N ALA A 24 21.98 -12.75 30.69
CA ALA A 24 20.94 -13.01 31.70
C ALA A 24 19.96 -11.83 31.89
N THR A 25 20.37 -10.60 31.55
CA THR A 25 19.48 -9.43 31.56
C THR A 25 18.57 -9.32 30.32
N ASP A 26 18.81 -10.09 29.27
CA ASP A 26 18.03 -9.98 28.02
C ASP A 26 16.78 -10.86 27.99
N GLU A 27 16.63 -11.83 28.89
CA GLU A 27 15.46 -12.75 28.88
C GLU A 27 14.19 -12.16 29.52
N GLU A 28 14.30 -11.13 30.37
CA GLU A 28 13.15 -10.64 31.14
C GLU A 28 12.28 -9.58 30.43
N ASP A 29 12.66 -9.10 29.24
CA ASP A 29 11.90 -8.03 28.56
C ASP A 29 11.74 -8.20 27.04
N ALA A 30 11.65 -9.45 26.57
CA ALA A 30 11.35 -9.76 25.16
C ALA A 30 10.08 -9.03 24.67
N ASP A 31 9.04 -8.95 25.51
CA ASP A 31 7.82 -8.21 25.20
C ASP A 31 8.06 -6.69 25.09
N GLY A 32 8.93 -6.14 25.94
CA GLY A 32 9.37 -4.75 25.89
C GLY A 32 10.07 -4.41 24.58
N ASN A 33 10.97 -5.28 24.12
CA ASN A 33 11.70 -5.10 22.87
C ASN A 33 10.77 -5.18 21.64
N ILE A 34 9.82 -6.12 21.62
CA ILE A 34 8.87 -6.24 20.49
C ILE A 34 7.95 -5.00 20.45
N LYS A 35 7.51 -4.49 21.61
CA LYS A 35 6.71 -3.25 21.66
C LYS A 35 7.50 -2.03 21.18
N ALA A 36 8.77 -1.91 21.57
CA ALA A 36 9.65 -0.85 21.08
C ALA A 36 9.84 -0.92 19.55
N THR A 37 10.05 -2.13 19.02
CA THR A 37 10.19 -2.38 17.58
C THR A 37 8.90 -2.06 16.83
N ALA A 38 7.73 -2.43 17.37
CA ALA A 38 6.43 -2.09 16.81
C ALA A 38 6.22 -0.57 16.72
N ASN A 39 6.59 0.17 17.77
CA ASN A 39 6.51 1.64 17.78
C ASN A 39 7.44 2.27 16.75
N MET A 40 8.67 1.74 16.61
CA MET A 40 9.63 2.20 15.61
C MET A 40 9.15 1.93 14.18
N LEU A 41 8.58 0.74 13.92
CA LEU A 41 8.01 0.40 12.62
C LEU A 41 6.81 1.30 12.30
N ASN A 42 5.92 1.53 13.26
CA ASN A 42 4.77 2.41 13.08
C ASN A 42 5.19 3.88 12.83
N ALA A 43 6.22 4.37 13.52
CA ALA A 43 6.76 5.72 13.27
C ALA A 43 7.35 5.83 11.86
N SER A 44 8.09 4.81 11.41
CA SER A 44 8.66 4.75 10.06
C SER A 44 7.56 4.67 9.00
N LEU A 45 6.51 3.89 9.27
CA LEU A 45 5.34 3.79 8.43
C LEU A 45 4.64 5.14 8.26
N ARG A 46 4.42 5.89 9.34
CA ARG A 46 3.84 7.26 9.27
C ARG A 46 4.70 8.23 8.46
N GLN A 47 6.01 8.11 8.56
CA GLN A 47 6.94 8.94 7.78
C GLN A 47 6.89 8.56 6.28
N ALA A 48 6.92 7.26 5.98
CA ALA A 48 6.76 6.72 4.63
C ALA A 48 5.42 7.13 4.00
N ASP A 49 4.37 7.12 4.78
CA ASP A 49 3.02 7.53 4.46
C ASP A 49 2.94 9.02 4.06
N ALA A 50 3.58 9.90 4.85
CA ALA A 50 3.68 11.33 4.53
C ALA A 50 4.52 11.61 3.27
N LEU A 51 5.62 10.87 3.09
CA LEU A 51 6.48 10.97 1.90
C LEU A 51 5.80 10.42 0.65
N TYR A 52 5.01 9.36 0.78
CA TYR A 52 4.20 8.82 -0.31
C TYR A 52 3.16 9.83 -0.78
N ALA A 53 2.46 10.49 0.15
CA ALA A 53 1.52 11.57 -0.18
C ALA A 53 2.21 12.72 -0.94
N GLU A 54 3.38 13.14 -0.46
CA GLU A 54 4.17 14.19 -1.09
C GLU A 54 4.67 13.79 -2.49
N GLY A 55 5.20 12.57 -2.64
CA GLY A 55 5.66 12.05 -3.93
C GLY A 55 4.53 11.90 -4.96
N LYS A 56 3.33 11.48 -4.52
CA LYS A 56 2.16 11.36 -5.40
C LYS A 56 1.63 12.73 -5.85
N GLY A 57 1.59 13.69 -4.92
CA GLY A 57 1.30 15.09 -5.25
C GLY A 57 2.30 15.68 -6.25
N CYS A 58 3.59 15.40 -6.05
CA CYS A 58 4.67 15.78 -6.96
C CYS A 58 4.51 15.19 -8.36
N LEU A 59 4.25 13.88 -8.47
CA LEU A 59 4.07 13.20 -9.75
C LEU A 59 2.92 13.81 -10.55
N LYS A 60 1.74 13.94 -9.92
CA LYS A 60 0.55 14.52 -10.56
C LYS A 60 0.79 15.96 -11.04
N MET A 61 1.43 16.78 -10.21
CA MET A 61 1.75 18.15 -10.60
C MET A 61 2.75 18.20 -11.75
N LEU A 62 3.77 17.34 -11.77
CA LEU A 62 4.71 17.27 -12.89
C LEU A 62 4.04 16.88 -14.21
N GLU A 63 3.15 15.90 -14.19
CA GLU A 63 2.41 15.47 -15.39
C GLU A 63 1.56 16.61 -15.96
N GLU A 64 0.83 17.32 -15.12
CA GLU A 64 0.03 18.49 -15.51
C GLU A 64 0.91 19.62 -16.07
N GLU A 65 2.02 19.97 -15.40
CA GLU A 65 2.93 21.01 -15.86
C GLU A 65 3.64 20.63 -17.17
N MET A 66 3.96 19.35 -17.38
CA MET A 66 4.49 18.85 -18.65
C MET A 66 3.46 18.98 -19.77
N GLN A 67 2.20 18.64 -19.51
CA GLN A 67 1.11 18.81 -20.48
C GLN A 67 0.93 20.29 -20.84
N MET A 68 0.85 21.17 -19.84
CA MET A 68 0.72 22.61 -20.04
C MET A 68 1.90 23.18 -20.82
N CYS A 69 3.13 22.73 -20.56
CA CYS A 69 4.31 23.08 -21.36
C CYS A 69 4.12 22.71 -22.84
N ARG A 70 3.72 21.47 -23.13
CA ARG A 70 3.51 20.99 -24.51
C ARG A 70 2.48 21.83 -25.24
N GLU A 71 1.31 22.05 -24.63
CA GLU A 71 0.21 22.82 -25.20
C GLU A 71 0.62 24.27 -25.47
N ASN A 72 1.25 24.94 -24.51
CA ASN A 72 1.69 26.33 -24.69
C ASN A 72 2.81 26.46 -25.73
N SER A 73 3.69 25.46 -25.85
CA SER A 73 4.71 25.43 -26.92
C SER A 73 4.09 25.36 -28.31
N LEU A 74 3.04 24.54 -28.47
CA LEU A 74 2.32 24.37 -29.72
C LEU A 74 1.55 25.64 -30.07
N ASN A 75 0.88 26.23 -29.08
CA ASN A 75 0.17 27.51 -29.23
C ASN A 75 1.11 28.64 -29.66
N ALA A 76 2.32 28.71 -29.09
CA ALA A 76 3.34 29.68 -29.50
C ALA A 76 3.76 29.49 -30.97
N GLY A 77 4.03 28.24 -31.37
CA GLY A 77 4.37 27.92 -32.76
C GLY A 77 3.26 28.26 -33.75
N ASN A 78 2.02 27.88 -33.45
CA ASN A 78 0.86 28.16 -34.29
C ASN A 78 0.58 29.67 -34.41
N ALA A 79 0.72 30.42 -33.32
CA ALA A 79 0.54 31.86 -33.33
C ALA A 79 1.63 32.54 -34.18
N ALA A 80 2.90 32.13 -34.04
CA ALA A 80 4.00 32.64 -34.86
C ALA A 80 3.76 32.40 -36.35
N LYS A 81 3.40 31.16 -36.72
CA LYS A 81 3.08 30.82 -38.11
C LYS A 81 1.94 31.69 -38.67
N LYS A 82 0.89 31.93 -37.90
CA LYS A 82 -0.22 32.79 -38.29
C LYS A 82 0.23 34.25 -38.48
N ALA A 83 1.11 34.75 -37.63
CA ALA A 83 1.69 36.09 -37.79
C ALA A 83 2.52 36.19 -39.09
N ASP A 84 3.34 35.18 -39.37
CA ASP A 84 4.14 35.10 -40.61
C ASP A 84 3.25 35.07 -41.86
N GLU A 85 2.23 34.21 -41.89
CA GLU A 85 1.25 34.11 -42.99
C GLU A 85 0.50 35.43 -43.21
N THR A 86 0.14 36.13 -42.12
CA THR A 86 -0.54 37.43 -42.18
C THR A 86 0.39 38.50 -42.76
N VAL A 87 1.64 38.58 -42.30
CA VAL A 87 2.62 39.54 -42.81
C VAL A 87 3.01 39.24 -44.26
N ALA A 88 3.10 37.98 -44.66
CA ALA A 88 3.30 37.59 -46.06
C ALA A 88 2.15 38.07 -46.95
N SER A 89 0.90 37.91 -46.49
CA SER A 89 -0.29 38.42 -47.19
C SER A 89 -0.26 39.95 -47.32
N MET A 90 0.24 40.65 -46.29
CA MET A 90 0.43 42.11 -46.34
C MET A 90 1.44 42.53 -47.39
N LYS A 91 2.54 41.79 -47.59
CA LYS A 91 3.52 42.10 -48.65
C LYS A 91 2.85 42.11 -50.03
N VAL A 92 2.00 41.13 -50.32
CA VAL A 92 1.25 41.06 -51.60
C VAL A 92 0.30 42.24 -51.73
N LYS A 93 -0.51 42.50 -50.70
CA LYS A 93 -1.49 43.59 -50.69
C LYS A 93 -0.86 44.98 -50.78
N LYS A 94 0.32 45.16 -50.18
CA LYS A 94 1.12 46.38 -50.31
C LYS A 94 1.48 46.62 -51.79
N GLU A 95 1.97 45.61 -52.51
CA GLU A 95 2.31 45.76 -53.93
C GLU A 95 1.09 46.08 -54.82
N GLU A 96 -0.08 45.50 -54.51
CA GLU A 96 -1.34 45.87 -55.17
C GLU A 96 -1.72 47.34 -54.93
N LEU A 97 -1.59 47.81 -53.68
CA LEU A 97 -1.88 49.19 -53.29
C LEU A 97 -0.92 50.17 -53.98
N MET A 98 0.37 49.85 -54.06
CA MET A 98 1.40 50.67 -54.72
C MET A 98 1.13 50.85 -56.21
N LYS A 99 0.60 49.81 -56.87
CA LYS A 99 0.20 49.83 -58.29
C LYS A 99 -1.12 50.55 -58.56
N GLY A 100 -1.82 51.01 -57.52
CA GLY A 100 -3.13 51.67 -57.64
C GLY A 100 -4.33 50.73 -57.80
N ASN A 101 -4.11 49.41 -57.69
CA ASN A 101 -5.17 48.40 -57.82
C ASN A 101 -5.78 48.01 -56.46
N GLY A 102 -5.10 48.31 -55.35
CA GLY A 102 -5.53 47.94 -54.00
C GLY A 102 -6.46 48.97 -53.33
N ARG A 103 -7.31 48.49 -52.42
CA ARG A 103 -8.15 49.34 -51.56
C ARG A 103 -7.44 49.64 -50.24
N ALA A 104 -7.34 50.92 -49.88
CA ALA A 104 -6.68 51.37 -48.65
C ALA A 104 -7.30 50.75 -47.38
N ASP A 105 -8.62 50.63 -47.34
CA ASP A 105 -9.34 50.08 -46.18
C ASP A 105 -9.06 48.59 -45.96
N GLU A 106 -8.91 47.81 -47.05
CA GLU A 106 -8.49 46.41 -46.96
C GLU A 106 -7.09 46.28 -46.35
N PHE A 107 -6.17 47.18 -46.75
CA PHE A 107 -4.82 47.20 -46.22
C PHE A 107 -4.79 47.57 -44.74
N LYS A 108 -5.54 48.61 -44.32
CA LYS A 108 -5.68 48.99 -42.90
C LYS A 108 -6.25 47.85 -42.06
N ALA A 109 -7.26 47.15 -42.57
CA ALA A 109 -7.83 45.99 -41.90
C ALA A 109 -6.78 44.89 -41.72
N LEU A 110 -6.00 44.60 -42.77
CA LEU A 110 -4.96 43.57 -42.73
C LEU A 110 -3.80 43.93 -41.78
N LEU A 111 -3.40 45.21 -41.75
CA LEU A 111 -2.43 45.75 -40.80
C LEU A 111 -2.88 45.52 -39.35
N LYS A 112 -4.15 45.79 -39.04
CA LYS A 112 -4.72 45.53 -37.71
C LYS A 112 -4.67 44.03 -37.38
N VAL A 113 -5.04 43.17 -38.32
CA VAL A 113 -4.96 41.70 -38.17
C VAL A 113 -3.52 41.24 -37.91
N ALA A 114 -2.53 41.81 -38.60
CA ALA A 114 -1.11 41.51 -38.37
C ALA A 114 -0.64 41.96 -36.99
N GLY A 115 -1.02 43.18 -36.57
CA GLY A 115 -0.75 43.68 -35.22
C GLY A 115 -1.33 42.79 -34.13
N ASP A 116 -2.58 42.35 -34.29
CA ASP A 116 -3.25 41.43 -33.36
C ASP A 116 -2.60 40.03 -33.38
N ALA A 117 -2.20 39.52 -34.54
CA ALA A 117 -1.46 38.26 -34.66
C ALA A 117 -0.13 38.31 -33.90
N LEU A 118 0.66 39.39 -34.05
CA LEU A 118 1.92 39.56 -33.31
C LEU A 118 1.70 39.65 -31.79
N ARG A 119 0.65 40.36 -31.33
CA ARG A 119 0.28 40.41 -29.90
C ARG A 119 -0.09 39.04 -29.35
N LEU A 120 -0.87 38.26 -30.10
CA LEU A 120 -1.23 36.89 -29.75
C LEU A 120 -0.01 35.98 -29.68
N THR A 121 0.90 36.08 -30.65
CA THR A 121 2.17 35.35 -30.65
C THR A 121 3.00 35.67 -29.43
N LYS A 122 3.14 36.96 -29.08
CA LYS A 122 3.83 37.33 -27.85
C LYS A 122 3.19 36.69 -26.62
N LYS A 123 1.87 36.83 -26.46
CA LYS A 123 1.17 36.26 -25.30
C LYS A 123 1.41 34.76 -25.19
N ALA A 124 1.39 34.05 -26.33
CA ALA A 124 1.67 32.61 -26.36
C ALA A 124 3.13 32.28 -25.99
N VAL A 125 4.10 33.05 -26.47
CA VAL A 125 5.53 32.90 -26.12
C VAL A 125 5.77 33.20 -24.63
N ASP A 126 5.15 34.25 -24.08
CA ASP A 126 5.24 34.60 -22.66
C ASP A 126 4.64 33.49 -21.80
N ASN A 127 3.46 32.96 -22.16
CA ASN A 127 2.84 31.84 -21.47
C ASN A 127 3.74 30.59 -21.50
N ALA A 128 4.28 30.22 -22.68
CA ALA A 128 5.21 29.10 -22.79
C ALA A 128 6.45 29.29 -21.89
N SER A 129 6.95 30.53 -21.78
CA SER A 129 8.07 30.88 -20.90
C SER A 129 7.72 30.75 -19.42
N ILE A 130 6.53 31.17 -19.01
CA ILE A 130 6.01 31.01 -17.64
C ILE A 130 5.91 29.53 -17.27
N PHE A 131 5.32 28.69 -18.13
CA PHE A 131 5.22 27.25 -17.87
C PHE A 131 6.61 26.58 -17.85
N LEU A 132 7.54 26.94 -18.74
CA LEU A 132 8.92 26.44 -18.69
C LEU A 132 9.63 26.68 -17.35
N GLN A 133 9.35 27.83 -16.72
CA GLN A 133 9.86 28.18 -15.40
C GLN A 133 9.11 27.44 -14.29
N THR A 134 7.79 27.36 -14.38
CA THR A 134 6.94 26.63 -13.41
C THR A 134 7.37 25.17 -13.35
N THR A 135 7.43 24.47 -14.50
CA THR A 135 7.91 23.09 -14.61
C THR A 135 9.34 22.91 -14.09
N ARG A 136 10.21 23.91 -14.24
CA ARG A 136 11.56 23.88 -13.66
C ARG A 136 11.52 23.87 -12.13
N GLN A 137 10.70 24.71 -11.53
CA GLN A 137 10.59 24.82 -10.08
C GLN A 137 9.88 23.60 -9.50
N THR A 138 8.80 23.14 -10.14
CA THR A 138 8.10 21.90 -9.77
C THR A 138 9.09 20.75 -9.75
N LYS A 139 9.87 20.56 -10.82
CA LYS A 139 10.91 19.54 -10.86
C LYS A 139 11.90 19.63 -9.70
N LYS A 140 12.41 20.82 -9.36
CA LYS A 140 13.33 20.97 -8.23
C LYS A 140 12.70 20.52 -6.91
N ALA A 141 11.46 20.90 -6.67
CA ALA A 141 10.72 20.48 -5.49
C ALA A 141 10.49 18.96 -5.48
N CYS A 142 10.14 18.37 -6.62
CA CYS A 142 9.90 16.93 -6.75
C CYS A 142 11.18 16.09 -6.61
N ILE A 143 12.36 16.60 -6.98
CA ILE A 143 13.64 15.93 -6.71
C ILE A 143 13.87 15.78 -5.20
N ILE A 144 13.55 16.81 -4.41
CA ILE A 144 13.67 16.76 -2.95
C ILE A 144 12.75 15.67 -2.38
N ALA A 145 11.49 15.62 -2.84
CA ALA A 145 10.55 14.58 -2.43
C ALA A 145 11.05 13.18 -2.83
N PHE A 146 11.58 13.02 -4.04
CA PHE A 146 12.17 11.78 -4.52
C PHE A 146 13.35 11.32 -3.64
N ASP A 147 14.30 12.21 -3.34
CA ASP A 147 15.47 11.90 -2.53
C ASP A 147 15.09 11.54 -1.08
N ASN A 148 14.05 12.17 -0.53
CA ASN A 148 13.56 11.88 0.82
C ASN A 148 12.84 10.52 0.91
N MET A 149 12.23 10.02 -0.16
CA MET A 149 11.54 8.72 -0.16
C MET A 149 12.50 7.53 -0.02
N LYS A 150 13.69 7.62 -0.64
CA LYS A 150 14.67 6.52 -0.67
C LYS A 150 15.09 6.01 0.72
N PRO A 151 15.61 6.84 1.64
CA PRO A 151 16.07 6.35 2.94
C PRO A 151 14.92 5.76 3.76
N GLU A 152 13.71 6.29 3.63
CA GLU A 152 12.56 5.76 4.37
C GLU A 152 12.08 4.41 3.80
N ALA A 153 12.11 4.25 2.48
CA ALA A 153 11.83 2.96 1.84
C ALA A 153 12.87 1.90 2.27
N GLU A 154 14.16 2.26 2.31
CA GLU A 154 15.23 1.37 2.80
C GLU A 154 15.01 0.99 4.27
N LYS A 155 14.64 1.96 5.12
CA LYS A 155 14.33 1.74 6.53
C LYS A 155 13.15 0.77 6.70
N LEU A 156 12.08 0.93 5.93
CA LEU A 156 10.96 -0.02 5.95
C LEU A 156 11.41 -1.42 5.53
N ASN A 157 12.16 -1.52 4.43
CA ASN A 157 12.67 -2.79 3.90
C ASN A 157 13.52 -3.57 4.90
N ILE A 158 14.27 -2.87 5.75
CA ILE A 158 15.06 -3.48 6.81
C ILE A 158 14.19 -3.84 8.02
N SER A 159 13.23 -2.98 8.37
CA SER A 159 12.48 -3.09 9.63
C SER A 159 11.40 -4.18 9.60
N PHE A 160 10.64 -4.32 8.51
CA PHE A 160 9.52 -5.27 8.49
C PHE A 160 9.97 -6.76 8.50
N PRO A 161 11.06 -7.19 7.84
CA PRO A 161 11.52 -8.58 7.93
C PRO A 161 11.99 -8.93 9.34
N PHE A 162 12.76 -8.04 9.96
CA PHE A 162 13.22 -8.20 11.34
C PHE A 162 12.04 -8.30 12.32
N PHE A 163 11.05 -7.42 12.17
CA PHE A 163 9.87 -7.46 13.03
C PHE A 163 9.02 -8.72 12.76
N SER A 164 8.89 -9.14 11.50
CA SER A 164 8.21 -10.40 11.15
C SER A 164 8.87 -11.63 11.77
N GLU A 165 10.20 -11.68 11.80
CA GLU A 165 10.96 -12.75 12.45
C GLU A 165 10.74 -12.74 13.96
N ALA A 166 10.80 -11.57 14.60
CA ALA A 166 10.51 -11.43 16.03
C ALA A 166 9.09 -11.86 16.40
N LEU A 167 8.10 -11.63 15.52
CA LEU A 167 6.73 -12.11 15.73
C LEU A 167 6.58 -13.63 15.53
N SER A 168 7.46 -14.27 14.75
CA SER A 168 7.36 -15.70 14.45
C SER A 168 7.54 -16.59 15.70
N SER A 169 8.33 -16.13 16.66
CA SER A 169 8.56 -16.81 17.95
C SER A 169 7.45 -16.54 18.98
N MET A 170 6.57 -15.55 18.75
CA MET A 170 5.47 -15.25 19.65
C MET A 170 4.35 -16.30 19.55
N ARG A 171 3.74 -16.61 20.70
CA ARG A 171 2.50 -17.39 20.77
C ARG A 171 1.39 -16.70 19.99
N GLU A 172 0.46 -17.50 19.48
CA GLU A 172 -0.67 -16.98 18.72
C GLU A 172 -1.66 -16.24 19.63
N THR A 173 -1.54 -14.92 19.68
CA THR A 173 -2.41 -14.01 20.43
C THR A 173 -3.07 -13.00 19.48
N ASP A 174 -4.13 -12.35 19.93
CA ASP A 174 -4.76 -11.28 19.13
C ASP A 174 -3.79 -10.11 18.90
N GLU A 175 -2.92 -9.81 19.87
CA GLU A 175 -1.85 -8.81 19.72
C GLU A 175 -0.84 -9.18 18.62
N LYS A 176 -0.44 -10.46 18.51
CA LYS A 176 0.43 -10.91 17.42
C LYS A 176 -0.24 -10.70 16.06
N LYS A 177 -1.55 -10.96 15.94
CA LYS A 177 -2.30 -10.74 14.70
C LYS A 177 -2.33 -9.25 14.32
N GLU A 178 -2.57 -8.37 15.28
CA GLU A 178 -2.52 -6.91 15.07
C GLU A 178 -1.12 -6.46 14.61
N ARG A 179 -0.06 -6.98 15.23
CA ARG A 179 1.32 -6.68 14.85
C ARG A 179 1.69 -7.24 13.46
N LEU A 180 1.16 -8.40 13.07
CA LEU A 180 1.33 -8.93 11.72
C LEU A 180 0.67 -8.04 10.65
N VAL A 181 -0.46 -7.42 10.96
CA VAL A 181 -1.10 -6.45 10.07
C VAL A 181 -0.22 -5.21 9.88
N LEU A 182 0.46 -4.76 10.95
CA LEU A 182 1.44 -3.68 10.83
C LEU A 182 2.60 -4.06 9.89
N VAL A 183 3.13 -5.28 9.99
CA VAL A 183 4.17 -5.81 9.07
C VAL A 183 3.68 -5.79 7.62
N GLU A 184 2.48 -6.33 7.36
CA GLU A 184 1.90 -6.40 6.03
C GLU A 184 1.71 -5.00 5.44
N ARG A 185 1.16 -4.07 6.22
CA ARG A 185 1.00 -2.67 5.82
C ARG A 185 2.34 -2.00 5.52
N SER A 186 3.37 -2.25 6.33
CA SER A 186 4.71 -1.71 6.08
C SER A 186 5.31 -2.24 4.77
N ARG A 187 5.08 -3.52 4.46
CA ARG A 187 5.50 -4.13 3.20
C ARG A 187 4.75 -3.52 2.00
N GLU A 188 3.43 -3.40 2.09
CA GLU A 188 2.62 -2.78 1.03
C GLU A 188 3.05 -1.33 0.77
N ARG A 189 3.31 -0.56 1.84
CA ARG A 189 3.78 0.82 1.72
C ARG A 189 5.17 0.89 1.09
N TYR A 190 6.08 -0.03 1.44
CA TYR A 190 7.39 -0.14 0.80
C TYR A 190 7.24 -0.36 -0.72
N ASP A 191 6.43 -1.35 -1.12
CA ASP A 191 6.20 -1.65 -2.54
C ASP A 191 5.57 -0.45 -3.28
N ALA A 192 4.62 0.23 -2.63
CA ALA A 192 3.98 1.43 -3.17
C ALA A 192 4.97 2.60 -3.32
N LEU A 193 5.83 2.84 -2.33
CA LEU A 193 6.87 3.86 -2.40
C LEU A 193 7.86 3.57 -3.52
N TYR A 194 8.31 2.32 -3.67
CA TYR A 194 9.26 1.96 -4.71
C TYR A 194 8.68 2.17 -6.11
N LYS A 195 7.44 1.74 -6.34
CA LYS A 195 6.72 2.00 -7.60
C LYS A 195 6.56 3.49 -7.86
N LEU A 196 6.21 4.26 -6.83
CA LEU A 196 6.07 5.72 -6.94
C LEU A 196 7.41 6.38 -7.29
N MET A 197 8.51 5.95 -6.68
CA MET A 197 9.85 6.41 -7.02
C MET A 197 10.18 6.09 -8.47
N GLU A 198 9.89 4.89 -8.97
CA GLU A 198 10.12 4.53 -10.37
C GLU A 198 9.34 5.46 -11.34
N SER A 199 8.04 5.64 -11.09
CA SER A 199 7.19 6.53 -11.89
C SER A 199 7.66 7.98 -11.82
N LEU A 200 8.00 8.48 -10.64
CA LEU A 200 8.49 9.84 -10.46
C LEU A 200 9.85 10.04 -11.13
N GLY A 201 10.75 9.05 -11.05
CA GLY A 201 12.04 9.06 -11.75
C GLY A 201 11.87 9.15 -13.27
N LYS A 202 10.94 8.36 -13.84
CA LYS A 202 10.58 8.45 -15.26
C LYS A 202 10.05 9.84 -15.63
N ALA A 203 9.10 10.37 -14.87
CA ALA A 203 8.55 11.71 -15.11
C ALA A 203 9.64 12.80 -15.01
N LEU A 204 10.55 12.71 -14.04
CA LEU A 204 11.66 13.66 -13.87
C LEU A 204 12.62 13.68 -15.07
N LEU A 205 12.82 12.52 -15.72
CA LEU A 205 13.58 12.39 -16.96
C LEU A 205 12.81 13.02 -18.14
N GLU A 206 11.53 12.68 -18.29
CA GLU A 206 10.66 13.21 -19.35
C GLU A 206 10.56 14.75 -19.32
N VAL A 207 10.56 15.35 -18.12
CA VAL A 207 10.60 16.82 -17.96
C VAL A 207 11.79 17.45 -18.68
N TYR A 208 12.96 16.79 -18.74
CA TYR A 208 14.10 17.35 -19.48
C TYR A 208 13.78 17.47 -20.98
N GLU A 209 13.22 16.42 -21.57
CA GLU A 209 12.86 16.38 -23.00
C GLU A 209 11.75 17.38 -23.32
N VAL A 210 10.68 17.41 -22.51
CA VAL A 210 9.56 18.36 -22.66
C VAL A 210 10.04 19.80 -22.54
N ARG A 211 10.92 20.11 -21.57
CA ARG A 211 11.45 21.47 -21.42
C ARG A 211 12.39 21.86 -22.56
N SER A 212 13.22 20.94 -23.04
CA SER A 212 14.14 21.21 -24.16
C SER A 212 13.35 21.55 -25.43
N THR A 213 12.42 20.67 -25.82
CA THR A 213 11.58 20.84 -27.01
C THR A 213 10.66 22.07 -26.90
N THR A 214 10.08 22.32 -25.72
CA THR A 214 9.24 23.52 -25.48
C THR A 214 10.07 24.80 -25.57
N LYS A 215 11.29 24.81 -25.04
CA LYS A 215 12.19 25.96 -25.10
C LYS A 215 12.60 26.27 -26.54
N GLU A 216 12.94 25.26 -27.32
CA GLU A 216 13.28 25.41 -28.74
C GLU A 216 12.11 26.02 -29.53
N LYS A 217 10.91 25.43 -29.41
CA LYS A 217 9.69 25.95 -30.05
C LYS A 217 9.36 27.38 -29.64
N ALA A 218 9.52 27.73 -28.37
CA ALA A 218 9.29 29.09 -27.89
C ALA A 218 10.33 30.09 -28.44
N ILE A 219 11.59 29.67 -28.59
CA ILE A 219 12.66 30.47 -29.22
C ILE A 219 12.36 30.68 -30.71
N ASP A 220 11.96 29.64 -31.42
CA ASP A 220 11.63 29.74 -32.84
C ASP A 220 10.39 30.59 -33.07
N ALA A 221 9.33 30.42 -32.26
CA ALA A 221 8.15 31.29 -32.29
C ALA A 221 8.50 32.76 -32.01
N LYS A 222 9.40 33.02 -31.06
CA LYS A 222 9.93 34.35 -30.78
C LYS A 222 10.70 34.91 -31.98
N ARG A 223 11.53 34.08 -32.63
CA ARG A 223 12.30 34.47 -33.81
C ARG A 223 11.37 34.84 -34.97
N GLY A 224 10.42 33.96 -35.32
CA GLY A 224 9.42 34.22 -36.37
C GLY A 224 8.63 35.50 -36.10
N MET A 225 8.17 35.69 -34.87
CA MET A 225 7.50 36.94 -34.47
C MET A 225 8.38 38.19 -34.69
N LEU A 226 9.68 38.14 -34.38
CA LEU A 226 10.60 39.26 -34.59
C LEU A 226 10.87 39.51 -36.07
N GLU A 227 10.95 38.46 -36.88
CA GLU A 227 11.08 38.56 -38.35
C GLU A 227 9.82 39.15 -38.98
N ALA A 228 8.63 38.64 -38.64
CA ALA A 228 7.35 39.20 -39.07
C ALA A 228 7.19 40.66 -38.66
N ARG A 229 7.62 41.03 -37.44
CA ARG A 229 7.64 42.43 -37.01
C ARG A 229 8.57 43.27 -37.89
N LYS A 230 9.79 42.81 -38.16
CA LYS A 230 10.76 43.55 -38.98
C LYS A 230 10.25 43.74 -40.41
N ASP A 231 9.60 42.72 -40.96
CA ASP A 231 8.95 42.79 -42.27
C ASP A 231 7.80 43.79 -42.26
N LEU A 232 6.98 43.82 -41.20
CA LEU A 232 5.93 44.81 -41.03
C LEU A 232 6.50 46.23 -40.94
N GLU A 233 7.56 46.45 -40.16
CA GLU A 233 8.28 47.75 -40.07
C GLU A 233 8.78 48.22 -41.43
N LYS A 234 9.33 47.30 -42.24
CA LYS A 234 9.77 47.58 -43.61
C LYS A 234 8.60 47.99 -44.51
N ILE A 235 7.48 47.25 -44.47
CA ILE A 235 6.25 47.59 -45.22
C ILE A 235 5.77 49.00 -44.86
N VAL A 236 5.70 49.33 -43.56
CA VAL A 236 5.28 50.66 -43.09
C VAL A 236 6.22 51.76 -43.58
N THR A 237 7.52 51.51 -43.57
CA THR A 237 8.54 52.48 -44.02
C THR A 237 8.43 52.74 -45.53
N GLU A 238 8.31 51.69 -46.35
CA GLU A 238 8.16 51.82 -47.81
C GLU A 238 6.84 52.54 -48.18
N LEU A 239 5.76 52.31 -47.44
CA LEU A 239 4.49 53.04 -47.63
C LEU A 239 4.63 54.54 -47.32
N LYS A 240 5.38 54.91 -46.27
CA LYS A 240 5.66 56.31 -45.96
C LYS A 240 6.45 56.99 -47.07
N GLU A 241 7.53 56.36 -47.50
CA GLU A 241 8.38 56.89 -48.57
C GLU A 241 7.58 57.11 -49.86
N GLU A 242 6.71 56.17 -50.23
CA GLU A 242 5.89 56.32 -51.43
C GLU A 242 4.79 57.38 -51.26
N SER A 243 4.18 57.47 -50.07
CA SER A 243 3.20 58.51 -49.78
C SER A 243 3.79 59.92 -49.89
N ALA A 244 5.08 60.07 -49.55
CA ALA A 244 5.80 61.34 -49.64
C ALA A 244 6.20 61.72 -51.08
N LYS A 245 6.38 60.74 -51.98
CA LYS A 245 6.72 61.01 -53.40
C LYS A 245 5.52 61.49 -54.22
N LYS A 246 4.30 61.09 -53.86
CA LYS A 246 3.09 61.54 -54.56
C LYS A 246 2.77 62.98 -54.15
N ARG A 247 2.65 63.88 -55.13
CA ARG A 247 2.35 65.32 -54.92
C ARG A 247 1.14 65.49 -53.99
N GLU A 248 1.21 66.49 -53.10
CA GLU A 248 0.10 66.97 -52.27
C GLU A 248 -1.09 67.31 -53.17
N THR A 249 -1.94 66.33 -53.36
CA THR A 249 -3.29 66.46 -53.88
C THR A 249 -4.17 65.99 -52.73
N ASP A 250 -5.25 66.71 -52.48
CA ASP A 250 -5.94 66.72 -51.17
C ASP A 250 -6.55 65.39 -50.70
N GLU A 251 -6.44 64.30 -51.47
CA GLU A 251 -6.95 62.97 -51.11
C GLU A 251 -5.97 61.86 -51.50
N ASN A 252 -4.80 61.79 -50.83
CA ASN A 252 -3.88 60.66 -51.01
C ASN A 252 -4.17 59.54 -49.99
N PRO A 253 -4.87 58.45 -50.38
CA PRO A 253 -5.20 57.35 -49.47
C PRO A 253 -3.96 56.64 -48.89
N LEU A 254 -2.78 56.77 -49.52
CA LEU A 254 -1.53 56.23 -48.98
C LEU A 254 -1.07 56.95 -47.72
N LYS A 255 -1.35 58.26 -47.58
CA LYS A 255 -0.96 59.04 -46.40
C LYS A 255 -1.71 58.55 -45.15
N GLU A 256 -3.02 58.38 -45.27
CA GLU A 256 -3.86 57.87 -44.18
C GLU A 256 -3.47 56.43 -43.78
N VAL A 257 -3.15 55.58 -44.75
CA VAL A 257 -2.64 54.22 -44.51
C VAL A 257 -1.29 54.26 -43.78
N ALA A 258 -0.37 55.15 -44.18
CA ALA A 258 0.94 55.26 -43.57
C ALA A 258 0.89 55.77 -42.11
N GLU A 259 -0.03 56.68 -41.79
CA GLU A 259 -0.27 57.16 -40.43
C GLU A 259 -0.84 56.04 -39.55
N ALA A 260 -1.89 55.35 -39.99
CA ALA A 260 -2.46 54.20 -39.28
C ALA A 260 -1.43 53.08 -39.06
N SER A 261 -0.58 52.84 -40.07
CA SER A 261 0.54 51.90 -39.99
C SER A 261 1.56 52.27 -38.92
N THR A 262 1.84 53.56 -38.75
CA THR A 262 2.76 54.04 -37.71
C THR A 262 2.19 53.85 -36.32
N GLU A 263 0.90 54.16 -36.14
CA GLU A 263 0.22 54.02 -34.85
C GLU A 263 0.19 52.56 -34.41
N GLU A 264 -0.20 51.63 -35.29
CA GLU A 264 -0.22 50.21 -34.97
C GLU A 264 1.19 49.65 -34.71
N MET A 265 2.20 50.08 -35.45
CA MET A 265 3.59 49.72 -35.16
C MET A 265 4.05 50.22 -33.79
N GLY A 266 3.63 51.42 -33.39
CA GLY A 266 3.86 51.92 -32.03
C GLY A 266 3.31 50.97 -30.96
N LYS A 267 2.07 50.48 -31.15
CA LYS A 267 1.44 49.50 -30.25
C LYS A 267 2.17 48.16 -30.25
N VAL A 268 2.63 47.69 -31.41
CA VAL A 268 3.41 46.43 -31.53
C VAL A 268 4.77 46.57 -30.83
N ASN A 269 5.47 47.70 -30.98
CA ASN A 269 6.81 47.92 -30.45
C ASN A 269 6.85 47.95 -28.91
N VAL A 270 5.82 48.52 -28.27
CA VAL A 270 5.66 48.48 -26.81
C VAL A 270 5.49 47.04 -26.32
N VAL A 271 4.77 46.23 -27.10
CA VAL A 271 4.41 44.88 -26.72
C VAL A 271 5.61 43.94 -26.86
N VAL A 272 6.47 44.04 -27.88
CA VAL A 272 7.48 43.01 -28.24
C VAL A 272 8.71 42.91 -27.31
N LYS A 273 8.74 43.58 -26.16
CA LYS A 273 9.69 43.24 -25.08
C LYS A 273 9.30 41.90 -24.45
N VAL A 274 9.74 40.80 -25.06
CA VAL A 274 9.50 39.43 -24.58
C VAL A 274 10.32 39.20 -23.33
N ALA A 275 9.67 38.66 -22.29
CA ALA A 275 10.37 38.25 -21.08
C ALA A 275 11.48 37.26 -21.44
N ASP A 276 12.66 37.42 -20.84
CA ASP A 276 13.69 36.39 -20.98
C ASP A 276 13.16 35.11 -20.29
N PRO A 277 13.01 33.99 -21.03
CA PRO A 277 12.57 32.73 -20.45
C PRO A 277 13.50 32.21 -19.36
N GLY A 278 14.65 32.85 -19.09
CA GLY A 278 15.58 32.53 -18.01
C GLY A 278 15.27 33.11 -16.62
N VAL A 279 14.51 34.21 -16.50
CA VAL A 279 14.35 34.92 -15.22
C VAL A 279 13.28 34.26 -14.34
N PRO A 280 13.62 33.78 -13.12
CA PRO A 280 12.64 33.24 -12.19
C PRO A 280 11.71 34.35 -11.69
N ILE A 281 10.41 34.13 -11.76
CA ILE A 281 9.43 35.00 -11.13
C ILE A 281 9.24 34.47 -9.70
N ALA A 282 9.53 35.29 -8.68
CA ALA A 282 9.39 34.88 -7.27
C ALA A 282 7.98 34.34 -6.95
N GLN A 283 6.95 34.91 -7.59
CA GLN A 283 5.57 34.45 -7.50
C GLN A 283 5.38 33.00 -7.97
N THR A 284 6.11 32.56 -9.01
CA THR A 284 6.06 31.18 -9.50
C THR A 284 6.59 30.19 -8.47
N ILE A 285 7.66 30.53 -7.75
CA ILE A 285 8.24 29.64 -6.72
C ILE A 285 7.25 29.42 -5.58
N GLN A 286 6.63 30.50 -5.10
CA GLN A 286 5.66 30.42 -4.02
C GLN A 286 4.40 29.67 -4.45
N GLY A 287 3.87 29.95 -5.66
CA GLY A 287 2.72 29.24 -6.21
C GLY A 287 2.94 27.74 -6.33
N VAL A 288 4.13 27.32 -6.81
CA VAL A 288 4.47 25.89 -6.89
C VAL A 288 4.51 25.24 -5.51
N ARG A 289 5.10 25.91 -4.51
CA ARG A 289 5.17 25.39 -3.14
C ARG A 289 3.78 25.24 -2.52
N ASP A 290 2.91 26.23 -2.71
CA ASP A 290 1.57 26.23 -2.13
C ASP A 290 0.69 25.14 -2.77
N GLU A 291 0.76 24.98 -4.09
CA GLU A 291 0.02 23.93 -4.81
C GLU A 291 0.54 22.52 -4.43
N LEU A 292 1.86 22.33 -4.30
CA LEU A 292 2.41 21.06 -3.80
C LEU A 292 1.94 20.76 -2.38
N LYS A 293 1.92 21.76 -1.49
CA LYS A 293 1.43 21.60 -0.12
C LYS A 293 -0.05 21.21 -0.10
N LYS A 294 -0.86 21.83 -0.94
CA LYS A 294 -2.29 21.49 -1.10
C LYS A 294 -2.46 20.03 -1.53
N ARG A 295 -1.78 19.61 -2.60
CA ARG A 295 -1.86 18.22 -3.11
C ARG A 295 -1.34 17.19 -2.11
N LYS A 296 -0.26 17.52 -1.40
CA LYS A 296 0.25 16.70 -0.31
C LYS A 296 -0.81 16.48 0.76
N ASN A 297 -1.53 17.52 1.16
CA ASN A 297 -2.58 17.42 2.17
C ASN A 297 -3.80 16.62 1.67
N GLU A 298 -4.22 16.83 0.41
CA GLU A 298 -5.30 16.07 -0.22
C GLU A 298 -4.97 14.57 -0.27
N GLU A 299 -3.76 14.22 -0.73
CA GLU A 299 -3.31 12.83 -0.76
C GLU A 299 -3.14 12.26 0.65
N ALA A 300 -2.58 13.02 1.60
CA ALA A 300 -2.45 12.56 2.98
C ALA A 300 -3.82 12.20 3.60
N SER A 301 -4.84 13.03 3.37
CA SER A 301 -6.21 12.76 3.83
C SER A 301 -6.80 11.50 3.19
N LEU A 302 -6.60 11.31 1.88
CA LEU A 302 -7.05 10.10 1.20
C LEU A 302 -6.39 8.86 1.80
N ILE A 303 -5.08 8.89 2.02
CA ILE A 303 -4.40 7.71 2.53
C ILE A 303 -4.78 7.44 4.00
N GLU A 304 -4.97 8.49 4.82
CA GLU A 304 -5.48 8.37 6.19
C GLU A 304 -6.86 7.69 6.21
N THR A 305 -7.79 8.09 5.34
CA THR A 305 -9.11 7.45 5.25
C THR A 305 -9.04 5.98 4.81
N GLN A 306 -8.16 5.65 3.86
CA GLN A 306 -7.95 4.26 3.42
C GLN A 306 -7.38 3.40 4.54
N TRP A 307 -6.48 3.93 5.36
CA TRP A 307 -5.93 3.18 6.49
C TRP A 307 -6.93 3.01 7.62
N ALA A 308 -7.67 4.06 7.97
CA ALA A 308 -8.70 3.93 8.99
C ALA A 308 -9.72 2.84 8.59
N ALA A 309 -10.09 2.78 7.31
CA ALA A 309 -10.96 1.72 6.79
C ALA A 309 -10.32 0.32 6.87
N ALA A 310 -9.04 0.20 6.49
CA ALA A 310 -8.32 -1.09 6.55
C ALA A 310 -8.10 -1.58 7.99
N GLU A 311 -7.72 -0.69 8.91
CA GLU A 311 -7.53 -0.99 10.33
C GLU A 311 -8.85 -1.42 10.98
N ASN A 312 -9.95 -0.72 10.70
CA ASN A 312 -11.27 -1.12 11.17
C ASN A 312 -11.70 -2.48 10.61
N ALA A 313 -11.45 -2.76 9.33
CA ALA A 313 -11.78 -4.06 8.73
C ALA A 313 -11.00 -5.22 9.37
N VAL A 314 -9.73 -5.00 9.70
CA VAL A 314 -8.91 -5.98 10.43
C VAL A 314 -9.41 -6.16 11.86
N ARG A 315 -9.70 -5.07 12.57
CA ARG A 315 -10.21 -5.13 13.94
C ARG A 315 -11.53 -5.90 13.99
N GLU A 316 -12.46 -5.60 13.09
CA GLU A 316 -13.71 -6.35 12.96
C GLU A 316 -13.48 -7.84 12.66
N LYS A 317 -12.48 -8.19 11.85
CA LYS A 317 -12.16 -9.59 11.56
C LYS A 317 -11.62 -10.31 12.81
N ILE A 318 -10.73 -9.66 13.57
CA ILE A 318 -10.18 -10.20 14.81
C ILE A 318 -11.30 -10.38 15.85
N GLU A 319 -12.18 -9.39 16.01
CA GLU A 319 -13.33 -9.48 16.91
C GLU A 319 -14.29 -10.62 16.51
N ARG A 320 -14.59 -10.75 15.21
CA ARG A 320 -15.43 -11.86 14.71
C ARG A 320 -14.79 -13.23 14.95
N GLU A 321 -13.48 -13.38 14.73
CA GLU A 321 -12.75 -14.62 15.01
C GLU A 321 -12.70 -14.95 16.50
N SER A 322 -12.51 -13.93 17.34
CA SER A 322 -12.49 -14.08 18.81
C SER A 322 -13.85 -14.53 19.33
N LEU A 323 -14.92 -13.87 18.89
CA LEU A 323 -16.30 -14.26 19.22
C LEU A 323 -16.65 -15.66 18.72
N ALA A 324 -16.18 -16.05 17.54
CA ALA A 324 -16.38 -17.39 17.01
C ALA A 324 -15.64 -18.46 17.83
N ARG A 325 -14.43 -18.17 18.29
CA ARG A 325 -13.64 -19.06 19.17
C ARG A 325 -14.29 -19.21 20.54
N GLU A 326 -14.80 -18.12 21.12
CA GLU A 326 -15.51 -18.14 22.40
C GLU A 326 -16.78 -19.00 22.30
N LYS A 327 -17.62 -18.78 21.28
CA LYS A 327 -18.81 -19.60 21.02
C LYS A 327 -18.47 -21.07 20.80
N ALA A 328 -17.36 -21.38 20.13
CA ALA A 328 -16.90 -22.75 19.93
C ALA A 328 -16.50 -23.42 21.26
N ARG A 329 -15.80 -22.69 22.14
CA ARG A 329 -15.44 -23.18 23.48
C ARG A 329 -16.68 -23.42 24.35
N GLU A 330 -17.63 -22.49 24.36
CA GLU A 330 -18.89 -22.69 25.07
C GLU A 330 -19.68 -23.90 24.55
N ALA A 331 -19.73 -24.09 23.22
CA ALA A 331 -20.41 -25.23 22.62
C ALA A 331 -19.71 -26.55 22.97
N GLU A 332 -18.38 -26.58 22.97
CA GLU A 332 -17.59 -27.74 23.38
C GLU A 332 -17.78 -28.07 24.87
N GLU A 333 -17.77 -27.07 25.74
CA GLU A 333 -18.01 -27.24 27.17
C GLU A 333 -19.43 -27.75 27.46
N ARG A 334 -20.45 -27.20 26.77
CA ARG A 334 -21.84 -27.70 26.86
C ARG A 334 -21.93 -29.15 26.38
N ALA A 335 -21.27 -29.49 25.27
CA ALA A 335 -21.25 -30.86 24.75
C ALA A 335 -20.53 -31.82 25.70
N ARG A 336 -19.47 -31.37 26.38
CA ARG A 336 -18.78 -32.17 27.40
C ARG A 336 -19.67 -32.41 28.62
N MET A 337 -20.32 -31.37 29.15
CA MET A 337 -21.28 -31.53 30.26
C MET A 337 -22.44 -32.44 29.90
N GLU A 338 -22.96 -32.38 28.67
CA GLU A 338 -24.03 -33.27 28.22
C GLU A 338 -23.56 -34.73 28.12
N ARG A 339 -22.34 -34.97 27.62
CA ARG A 339 -21.74 -36.32 27.57
C ARG A 339 -21.53 -36.89 28.96
N GLU A 340 -21.04 -36.08 29.90
CA GLU A 340 -20.85 -36.49 31.31
C GLU A 340 -22.20 -36.85 31.95
N LYS A 341 -23.25 -36.03 31.75
CA LYS A 341 -24.61 -36.34 32.23
C LYS A 341 -25.17 -37.63 31.64
N ARG A 342 -25.01 -37.85 30.33
CA ARG A 342 -25.46 -39.09 29.67
C ARG A 342 -24.71 -40.32 30.21
N ALA A 343 -23.40 -40.21 30.41
CA ALA A 343 -22.60 -41.28 30.99
C ALA A 343 -23.01 -41.60 32.44
N GLU A 344 -23.34 -40.59 33.26
CA GLU A 344 -23.87 -40.80 34.61
C GLU A 344 -25.25 -41.46 34.61
N GLU A 345 -26.16 -41.04 33.73
CA GLU A 345 -27.48 -41.66 33.59
C GLU A 345 -27.37 -43.13 33.14
N GLU A 346 -26.53 -43.42 32.16
CA GLU A 346 -26.26 -44.79 31.71
C GLU A 346 -25.63 -45.63 32.82
N ALA A 347 -24.69 -45.08 33.60
CA ALA A 347 -24.10 -45.75 34.74
C ALA A 347 -25.11 -46.05 35.85
N LYS A 348 -26.06 -45.13 36.11
CA LYS A 348 -27.18 -45.34 37.05
C LYS A 348 -28.10 -46.47 36.55
N ARG A 349 -28.52 -46.42 35.29
CA ARG A 349 -29.35 -47.48 34.68
C ARG A 349 -28.66 -48.84 34.72
N ALA A 350 -27.37 -48.90 34.42
CA ALA A 350 -26.59 -50.13 34.49
C ALA A 350 -26.47 -50.67 35.92
N LYS A 351 -26.35 -49.80 36.94
CA LYS A 351 -26.37 -50.19 38.36
C LYS A 351 -27.73 -50.74 38.77
N GLU A 352 -28.82 -50.03 38.44
CA GLU A 352 -30.19 -50.47 38.73
C GLU A 352 -30.53 -51.81 38.05
N GLU A 353 -30.11 -52.01 36.80
CA GLU A 353 -30.30 -53.27 36.09
C GLU A 353 -29.49 -54.42 36.73
N ARG A 354 -28.24 -54.16 37.15
CA ARG A 354 -27.43 -55.13 37.89
C ARG A 354 -28.07 -55.50 39.23
N GLU A 355 -28.61 -54.53 39.96
CA GLU A 355 -29.34 -54.79 41.20
C GLU A 355 -30.61 -55.60 40.97
N ARG A 356 -31.36 -55.32 39.89
CA ARG A 356 -32.56 -56.08 39.54
C ARG A 356 -32.21 -57.53 39.20
N LYS A 357 -31.19 -57.75 38.38
CA LYS A 357 -30.68 -59.09 38.05
C LYS A 357 -30.19 -59.84 39.30
N ALA A 358 -29.46 -59.18 40.20
CA ALA A 358 -29.01 -59.78 41.45
C ALA A 358 -30.18 -60.14 42.38
N LYS A 359 -31.25 -59.34 42.44
CA LYS A 359 -32.47 -59.65 43.20
C LYS A 359 -33.24 -60.82 42.59
N GLU A 360 -33.37 -60.87 41.27
CA GLU A 360 -33.99 -62.01 40.56
C GLU A 360 -33.20 -63.30 40.74
N GLU A 361 -31.87 -63.24 40.67
CA GLU A 361 -30.99 -64.39 40.88
C GLU A 361 -31.03 -64.88 42.35
N LYS A 362 -31.08 -63.96 43.32
CA LYS A 362 -31.33 -64.31 44.73
C LYS A 362 -32.68 -65.02 44.90
N LYS A 363 -33.76 -64.52 44.28
CA LYS A 363 -35.06 -65.20 44.32
C LYS A 363 -35.02 -66.59 43.68
N LYS A 364 -34.37 -66.72 42.52
CA LYS A 364 -34.20 -68.03 41.86
C LYS A 364 -33.41 -69.00 42.72
N THR A 365 -32.33 -68.55 43.36
CA THR A 365 -31.53 -69.41 44.25
C THR A 365 -32.27 -69.75 45.55
N GLU A 366 -33.12 -68.87 46.08
CA GLU A 366 -34.00 -69.17 47.22
C GLU A 366 -35.12 -70.15 46.84
N GLU A 367 -35.76 -69.97 45.68
CA GLU A 367 -36.75 -70.91 45.13
C GLU A 367 -36.12 -72.27 44.80
N GLU A 368 -34.90 -72.28 44.26
CA GLU A 368 -34.16 -73.51 43.98
C GLU A 368 -33.74 -74.19 45.28
N LYS A 369 -33.30 -73.45 46.30
CA LYS A 369 -33.05 -74.00 47.64
C LYS A 369 -34.32 -74.54 48.28
N ALA A 370 -35.46 -73.86 48.14
CA ALA A 370 -36.75 -74.34 48.64
C ALA A 370 -37.20 -75.61 47.89
N LYS A 371 -37.01 -75.68 46.57
CA LYS A 371 -37.26 -76.88 45.77
C LYS A 371 -36.31 -78.00 46.14
N GLN A 372 -35.02 -77.74 46.34
CA GLN A 372 -34.04 -78.72 46.81
C GLN A 372 -34.34 -79.18 48.24
N GLU A 373 -34.87 -78.31 49.10
CA GLU A 373 -35.27 -78.70 50.46
C GLU A 373 -36.55 -79.55 50.45
N LEU A 374 -37.52 -79.23 49.60
CA LEU A 374 -38.69 -80.06 49.33
C LEU A 374 -38.31 -81.39 48.70
N GLU A 375 -37.39 -81.40 47.74
CA GLU A 375 -36.86 -82.61 47.12
C GLU A 375 -36.01 -83.39 48.12
N ARG A 376 -35.28 -82.75 49.04
CA ARG A 376 -34.57 -83.42 50.13
C ARG A 376 -35.54 -84.02 51.12
N LYS A 377 -36.64 -83.36 51.46
CA LYS A 377 -37.72 -83.90 52.30
C LYS A 377 -38.43 -85.07 51.61
N ALA A 378 -38.69 -84.97 50.30
CA ALA A 378 -39.24 -86.05 49.48
C ALA A 378 -38.26 -87.22 49.30
N LYS A 379 -36.95 -86.93 49.15
CA LYS A 379 -35.88 -87.93 49.15
C LYS A 379 -35.64 -88.51 50.54
N GLU A 380 -35.91 -87.79 51.62
CA GLU A 380 -35.84 -88.29 52.99
C GLU A 380 -37.06 -89.17 53.32
N GLU A 381 -38.25 -88.86 52.80
CA GLU A 381 -39.41 -89.75 52.85
C GLU A 381 -39.26 -90.96 51.93
N ALA A 382 -38.74 -90.78 50.72
CA ALA A 382 -38.38 -91.88 49.82
C ALA A 382 -37.21 -92.69 50.36
N ALA A 383 -36.29 -92.09 51.13
CA ALA A 383 -35.23 -92.79 51.86
C ALA A 383 -35.76 -93.46 53.13
N LYS A 384 -36.82 -92.96 53.78
CA LYS A 384 -37.55 -93.69 54.84
C LYS A 384 -38.31 -94.89 54.26
N GLN A 385 -38.81 -94.78 53.02
CA GLN A 385 -39.42 -95.90 52.28
C GLN A 385 -38.38 -96.86 51.66
N ALA A 386 -37.22 -96.37 51.24
CA ALA A 386 -36.10 -97.19 50.74
C ALA A 386 -35.24 -97.79 51.87
N ALA A 387 -35.24 -97.19 53.07
CA ALA A 387 -34.65 -97.75 54.29
C ALA A 387 -35.40 -99.00 54.79
N GLN A 388 -36.64 -99.22 54.35
CA GLN A 388 -37.31 -100.52 54.52
C GLN A 388 -36.94 -101.55 53.44
N LYS A 389 -36.32 -101.16 52.31
CA LYS A 389 -36.09 -102.06 51.15
C LYS A 389 -34.63 -102.28 50.73
N ALA A 390 -33.62 -101.69 51.38
CA ALA A 390 -32.23 -101.85 50.95
C ALA A 390 -31.24 -102.20 52.08
N LYS A 391 -31.44 -103.35 52.76
CA LYS A 391 -30.31 -104.13 53.29
C LYS A 391 -29.64 -104.82 52.11
N LYS A 392 -28.55 -104.26 51.54
CA LYS A 392 -27.40 -104.97 50.93
C LYS A 392 -26.46 -104.05 50.12
N LYS A 393 -25.15 -104.12 50.48
CA LYS A 393 -23.89 -103.91 49.70
C LYS A 393 -23.25 -102.50 49.60
N LYS A 394 -22.16 -102.33 50.37
CA LYS A 394 -20.74 -101.98 50.04
C LYS A 394 -20.37 -101.76 48.55
N ASP A 395 -19.35 -100.99 48.11
CA ASP A 395 -18.14 -100.38 48.70
C ASP A 395 -17.61 -99.20 47.80
N GLY A 396 -16.88 -98.25 48.40
CA GLY A 396 -15.75 -97.45 47.83
C GLY A 396 -16.05 -96.18 47.00
N SER A 397 -15.17 -95.19 46.85
CA SER A 397 -14.01 -94.65 47.60
C SER A 397 -13.54 -93.38 46.84
N SER A 398 -12.99 -92.40 47.55
CA SER A 398 -12.01 -91.38 47.10
C SER A 398 -12.48 -90.07 46.39
N ARG A 399 -12.52 -88.98 47.17
CA ARG A 399 -12.09 -87.59 46.80
C ARG A 399 -10.59 -87.43 47.19
N PRO A 400 -9.83 -86.32 46.96
CA PRO A 400 -10.16 -84.92 46.56
C PRO A 400 -9.22 -84.37 45.43
N ALA A 401 -9.30 -83.13 44.90
CA ALA A 401 -8.75 -81.88 45.46
C ALA A 401 -8.44 -80.85 44.32
N LEU A 402 -8.66 -79.54 44.60
CA LEU A 402 -7.94 -78.29 44.21
C LEU A 402 -7.52 -78.04 42.71
N VAL A 403 -7.32 -76.84 42.15
CA VAL A 403 -6.71 -75.57 42.62
C VAL A 403 -7.19 -74.38 41.75
N HIS A 404 -7.07 -73.18 42.30
CA HIS A 404 -7.26 -71.81 41.78
C HIS A 404 -6.75 -71.48 40.37
N GLY A 405 -7.46 -70.58 39.67
CA GLY A 405 -6.94 -69.81 38.54
C GLY A 405 -7.00 -68.32 38.86
N ALA A 406 -5.95 -67.80 39.49
CA ALA A 406 -5.74 -66.38 39.69
C ALA A 406 -4.42 -65.98 39.01
N LEU A 407 -4.45 -64.77 38.46
CA LEU A 407 -3.30 -63.88 38.26
C LEU A 407 -2.35 -64.15 37.08
N LEU A 408 -2.40 -63.18 36.17
CA LEU A 408 -1.26 -62.34 35.76
C LEU A 408 -0.26 -62.90 34.73
N LEU A 409 -0.08 -62.04 33.72
CA LEU A 409 1.18 -61.61 33.15
C LEU A 409 1.64 -62.24 31.83
N ILE A 410 1.91 -61.31 30.90
CA ILE A 410 2.94 -61.40 29.85
C ILE A 410 2.53 -62.20 28.63
N LEU A 411 1.80 -61.55 27.73
CA LEU A 411 1.89 -61.77 26.28
C LEU A 411 1.13 -60.61 25.61
N LEU A 412 1.64 -59.86 24.63
CA LEU A 412 2.93 -59.69 24.00
C LEU A 412 2.57 -58.70 22.84
N LEU A 413 3.39 -57.67 22.61
CA LEU A 413 3.65 -57.15 21.25
C LEU A 413 2.63 -56.27 20.50
N ILE A 414 2.18 -55.12 21.04
CA ILE A 414 1.71 -54.02 20.16
C ILE A 414 2.19 -52.63 20.66
N PHE A 415 3.42 -52.53 21.17
CA PHE A 415 4.03 -51.21 21.49
C PHE A 415 5.51 -51.08 21.08
N LEU A 416 6.06 -52.00 20.29
CA LEU A 416 7.35 -51.80 19.64
C LEU A 416 7.20 -52.02 18.14
N GLY A 417 6.96 -50.93 17.41
CA GLY A 417 6.89 -50.97 15.96
C GLY A 417 6.95 -49.57 15.38
N CYS A 418 8.16 -49.21 14.95
CA CYS A 418 8.44 -48.24 13.88
C CYS A 418 8.32 -46.76 14.25
N THR A 419 9.31 -45.89 14.08
CA THR A 419 10.56 -45.95 13.30
C THR A 419 11.40 -44.74 13.71
N LEU A 420 12.58 -44.98 14.30
CA LEU A 420 13.77 -44.25 13.89
C LEU A 420 14.05 -44.64 12.42
N VAL A 421 14.38 -43.67 11.57
CA VAL A 421 15.42 -43.71 10.52
C VAL A 421 15.27 -42.45 9.65
N CYS A 422 16.44 -41.85 9.38
CA CYS A 422 16.79 -40.65 8.61
C CYS A 422 16.89 -39.36 9.42
#